data_AF-A0A9N8HPW7-F1
#
_entry.id   AF-A0A9N8HPW7-F1
#
_cell.length_a   1.000
_cell.length_b   1.000
_cell.length_c   1.000
_cell.angle_alpha   90.00
_cell.angle_beta   90.00
_cell.angle_gamma   90.00
#
_symmetry.space_group_name_H-M   'P 1'
#
loop_
_entity.id
_entity.type
_entity.pdbx_description
1 polymer ?
#
loop_
_entity_poly.entity_id
_entity_poly.type
_entity_poly.pdbx_seq_one_letter_code
_entity_poly.pdbx_strand_id
1 'polypeptide(L)'
;MTETEKTASSTGAEDENWWKAEEDTGEAVEEKSAKKASYFSSDSDDDDDSDKEDDAATKNREDAEMQKLMAKFTPSATTGDEPEGEGEDIGNLLAKFAPEVAAASDVVSISSEEDEEEENRREIELEENFLDHVVLAAPDIETAVTEFTRKTGMEPKMALAIKGLGIKCARVSFQGSSYLEIIAPDPEKGGPIGTLLRESGIKQLKPFHWAIRTKRAEALSAEVKRFGYTPDHISMYGTNMRTGAPRKWEMTYLYGHKNGGICPFFINWEGSDHPCETMPIIGDLVSVKISVPKDDSIHQLINHTESEGFSLMEGPSAFQIKFNSPEGEVSFGATKMTGFRFPGFEQVYGDLEKDDEIVDDLDFVFPENARSAYS
;
A
#
# COMPACT_ATOMS: atom_id res chain seq x y z
N MET A 1 27.43 51.56 -23.12
CA MET A 1 27.36 52.82 -23.87
C MET A 1 26.74 52.45 -25.23
N THR A 2 25.42 52.61 -25.35
CA THR A 2 24.72 53.72 -26.06
C THR A 2 24.72 53.50 -27.59
N GLU A 3 23.61 53.55 -28.32
CA GLU A 3 22.21 53.80 -27.92
C GLU A 3 21.21 53.29 -28.98
N THR A 4 19.93 53.40 -28.68
CA THR A 4 18.77 53.01 -29.52
C THR A 4 18.54 53.92 -30.72
N GLU A 5 17.82 53.43 -31.76
CA GLU A 5 16.64 54.17 -32.24
C GLU A 5 15.59 53.31 -32.98
N LYS A 6 14.34 53.79 -32.97
CA LYS A 6 13.14 53.18 -33.54
C LYS A 6 12.90 53.64 -34.99
N THR A 7 12.19 52.84 -35.78
CA THR A 7 11.13 53.37 -36.66
C THR A 7 9.93 52.43 -36.71
N ALA A 8 8.73 52.99 -36.91
CA ALA A 8 7.48 52.24 -37.07
C ALA A 8 6.59 52.95 -38.10
N SER A 9 5.93 52.16 -38.96
CA SER A 9 4.76 52.54 -39.78
C SER A 9 4.14 51.22 -40.26
N SER A 10 2.90 50.83 -39.95
CA SER A 10 1.61 51.51 -40.16
C SER A 10 1.14 51.48 -41.62
N THR A 11 0.22 50.54 -41.89
CA THR A 11 -0.90 50.44 -42.86
C THR A 11 -1.35 48.96 -42.78
N GLY A 12 -2.61 48.55 -42.59
CA GLY A 12 -3.91 49.09 -43.04
C GLY A 12 -4.27 48.45 -44.39
N ALA A 13 -5.43 47.85 -44.63
CA ALA A 13 -6.63 47.53 -43.83
C ALA A 13 -7.46 46.46 -44.59
N GLU A 14 -8.61 46.01 -44.05
CA GLU A 14 -9.75 45.38 -44.79
C GLU A 14 -9.45 44.01 -45.51
N ASP A 15 -10.37 43.06 -45.75
CA ASP A 15 -11.70 42.72 -45.20
C ASP A 15 -11.87 41.16 -45.36
N GLU A 16 -12.95 40.44 -45.08
CA GLU A 16 -14.35 40.76 -44.74
C GLU A 16 -14.89 39.81 -43.65
N ASN A 17 -16.20 39.82 -43.42
CA ASN A 17 -17.01 38.90 -42.62
C ASN A 17 -17.67 37.82 -43.54
N TRP A 18 -18.53 36.93 -43.01
CA TRP A 18 -19.52 36.00 -43.67
C TRP A 18 -19.48 34.59 -42.99
N TRP A 19 -20.52 33.99 -42.37
CA TRP A 19 -21.97 34.26 -42.22
C TRP A 19 -22.49 34.00 -40.79
N LYS A 20 -23.75 34.40 -40.55
CA LYS A 20 -24.61 34.06 -39.39
C LYS A 20 -25.97 33.56 -39.93
N ALA A 21 -26.86 33.10 -39.02
CA ALA A 21 -28.28 32.74 -39.24
C ALA A 21 -28.55 31.35 -39.89
N GLU A 22 -29.62 30.61 -39.59
CA GLU A 22 -30.76 30.82 -38.66
C GLU A 22 -31.48 29.47 -38.33
N GLU A 23 -32.33 29.46 -37.29
CA GLU A 23 -33.67 28.82 -37.11
C GLU A 23 -34.11 27.57 -37.93
N ASP A 24 -34.98 26.65 -37.49
CA ASP A 24 -35.78 26.39 -36.27
C ASP A 24 -36.35 24.92 -36.36
N THR A 25 -37.24 24.51 -35.45
CA THR A 25 -37.97 23.22 -35.30
C THR A 25 -37.19 22.11 -34.57
N GLY A 26 -37.73 21.42 -33.57
CA GLY A 26 -38.99 21.61 -32.84
C GLY A 26 -39.75 20.30 -32.61
N GLU A 27 -39.64 19.71 -31.42
CA GLU A 27 -40.75 18.98 -30.77
C GLU A 27 -40.40 18.68 -29.29
N ALA A 28 -41.33 19.01 -28.39
CA ALA A 28 -41.32 18.54 -27.02
C ALA A 28 -42.36 17.42 -26.88
N VAL A 29 -42.03 16.35 -26.17
CA VAL A 29 -43.01 15.35 -25.73
C VAL A 29 -42.95 15.19 -24.22
N GLU A 30 -43.90 15.83 -23.56
CA GLU A 30 -44.23 15.63 -22.16
C GLU A 30 -45.64 15.02 -22.11
N GLU A 31 -45.83 13.78 -21.63
CA GLU A 31 -47.15 13.37 -21.14
C GLU A 31 -47.20 12.28 -20.04
N LYS A 32 -47.44 12.76 -18.81
CA LYS A 32 -48.44 12.30 -17.81
C LYS A 32 -48.58 10.80 -17.42
N SER A 33 -48.14 10.52 -16.20
CA SER A 33 -48.96 10.11 -15.04
C SER A 33 -50.36 9.45 -15.21
N ALA A 34 -50.50 8.21 -14.71
CA ALA A 34 -51.67 7.70 -13.95
C ALA A 34 -51.31 6.39 -13.21
N LYS A 35 -51.18 6.37 -11.87
CA LYS A 35 -52.20 6.14 -10.81
C LYS A 35 -52.60 4.68 -10.52
N LYS A 36 -52.29 4.27 -9.27
CA LYS A 36 -53.02 3.36 -8.35
C LYS A 36 -53.48 1.96 -8.83
N ALA A 37 -53.03 0.95 -8.09
CA ALA A 37 -53.95 0.07 -7.35
C ALA A 37 -53.29 -0.47 -6.07
N SER A 38 -53.84 -0.09 -4.92
CA SER A 38 -53.60 -0.72 -3.62
C SER A 38 -54.90 -1.43 -3.22
N TYR A 39 -54.85 -2.71 -2.84
CA TYR A 39 -55.67 -3.36 -1.80
C TYR A 39 -55.52 -4.89 -1.92
N PHE A 40 -54.93 -5.53 -0.92
CA PHE A 40 -55.68 -6.49 -0.10
C PHE A 40 -55.00 -6.62 1.26
N SER A 41 -55.79 -6.48 2.34
CA SER A 41 -55.39 -6.89 3.69
C SER A 41 -56.07 -8.22 3.97
N SER A 42 -55.39 -9.10 4.70
CA SER A 42 -56.06 -10.08 5.55
C SER A 42 -55.13 -10.44 6.69
N ASP A 43 -55.36 -9.72 7.78
CA ASP A 43 -55.02 -9.96 9.18
C ASP A 43 -54.69 -11.42 9.54
N SER A 44 -53.61 -11.58 10.29
CA SER A 44 -53.57 -12.48 11.45
C SER A 44 -52.59 -11.90 12.46
N ASP A 45 -53.12 -11.38 13.56
CA ASP A 45 -52.33 -11.09 14.76
C ASP A 45 -51.74 -12.39 15.31
N ASP A 46 -50.51 -12.34 15.80
CA ASP A 46 -50.02 -13.15 16.93
C ASP A 46 -48.80 -12.44 17.53
N ASP A 47 -48.77 -12.30 18.85
CA ASP A 47 -47.71 -11.63 19.60
C ASP A 47 -46.43 -12.49 19.67
N ASP A 48 -45.24 -11.88 19.51
CA ASP A 48 -44.15 -12.12 20.48
C ASP A 48 -43.12 -10.97 20.49
N ASP A 49 -42.57 -10.66 21.67
CA ASP A 49 -41.71 -9.52 21.95
C ASP A 49 -40.47 -9.96 22.74
N SER A 50 -39.61 -10.77 22.10
CA SER A 50 -38.26 -11.06 22.61
C SER A 50 -37.30 -11.55 21.51
N ASP A 51 -36.28 -10.76 21.20
CA ASP A 51 -35.05 -11.24 20.55
C ASP A 51 -33.90 -10.23 20.76
N LYS A 52 -33.34 -10.23 21.98
CA LYS A 52 -32.13 -9.49 22.38
C LYS A 52 -31.29 -10.26 23.40
N GLU A 53 -31.14 -11.58 23.24
CA GLU A 53 -30.42 -12.38 24.25
C GLU A 53 -29.62 -13.61 23.76
N ASP A 54 -29.15 -13.65 22.50
CA ASP A 54 -28.42 -14.83 21.97
C ASP A 54 -26.91 -14.65 21.61
N ASP A 55 -26.38 -13.43 21.51
CA ASP A 55 -24.93 -13.20 21.26
C ASP A 55 -24.02 -13.51 22.48
N ALA A 56 -24.61 -13.60 23.68
CA ALA A 56 -23.86 -13.91 24.90
C ALA A 56 -23.69 -15.42 25.15
N ALA A 57 -24.57 -16.25 24.59
CA ALA A 57 -24.59 -17.70 24.86
C ALA A 57 -23.55 -18.47 24.02
N THR A 58 -23.34 -18.05 22.77
CA THR A 58 -22.31 -18.59 21.87
C THR A 58 -20.90 -18.30 22.38
N LYS A 59 -20.61 -17.05 22.76
CA LYS A 59 -19.29 -16.63 23.25
C LYS A 59 -18.86 -17.36 24.53
N ASN A 60 -19.78 -17.50 25.49
CA ASN A 60 -19.54 -18.26 26.73
C ASN A 60 -19.25 -19.76 26.49
N ARG A 61 -19.70 -20.32 25.35
CA ARG A 61 -19.48 -21.73 25.01
C ARG A 61 -18.08 -21.97 24.43
N GLU A 62 -17.56 -21.02 23.65
CA GLU A 62 -16.20 -21.06 23.11
C GLU A 62 -15.14 -20.84 24.20
N ASP A 63 -15.36 -19.88 25.10
CA ASP A 63 -14.50 -19.64 26.27
C ASP A 63 -14.45 -20.88 27.19
N ALA A 64 -15.57 -21.58 27.36
CA ALA A 64 -15.63 -22.81 28.14
C ALA A 64 -14.89 -23.99 27.49
N GLU A 65 -14.85 -24.10 26.15
CA GLU A 65 -14.03 -25.09 25.46
C GLU A 65 -12.54 -24.75 25.52
N MET A 66 -12.16 -23.47 25.37
CA MET A 66 -10.77 -23.03 25.58
C MET A 66 -10.26 -23.32 27.00
N GLN A 67 -11.05 -23.04 28.05
CA GLN A 67 -10.68 -23.40 29.42
C GLN A 67 -10.54 -24.92 29.60
N LYS A 68 -11.36 -25.73 28.93
CA LYS A 68 -11.24 -27.20 28.93
C LYS A 68 -10.00 -27.72 28.18
N LEU A 69 -9.51 -26.97 27.19
CA LEU A 69 -8.24 -27.23 26.51
C LEU A 69 -7.06 -26.88 27.41
N MET A 70 -7.07 -25.70 28.02
CA MET A 70 -6.01 -25.22 28.92
C MET A 70 -5.88 -26.07 30.19
N ALA A 71 -6.99 -26.61 30.73
CA ALA A 71 -6.96 -27.53 31.86
C ALA A 71 -6.18 -28.85 31.61
N LYS A 72 -5.92 -29.21 30.34
CA LYS A 72 -5.06 -30.36 29.98
C LYS A 72 -3.55 -30.05 30.05
N PHE A 73 -3.17 -28.77 30.18
CA PHE A 73 -1.79 -28.33 30.36
C PHE A 73 -1.56 -27.84 31.78
N THR A 74 -1.58 -28.76 32.74
CA THR A 74 -1.00 -28.54 34.07
C THR A 74 0.01 -29.66 34.39
N PRO A 75 1.29 -29.36 34.68
CA PRO A 75 2.28 -30.39 34.98
C PRO A 75 2.03 -30.96 36.38
N SER A 76 1.58 -32.21 36.44
CA SER A 76 1.45 -32.96 37.69
C SER A 76 2.77 -33.63 38.05
N ALA A 77 3.31 -33.34 39.24
CA ALA A 77 4.58 -33.90 39.69
C ALA A 77 4.39 -35.24 40.40
N THR A 78 4.62 -36.37 39.70
CA THR A 78 4.81 -37.69 40.33
C THR A 78 5.74 -38.62 39.53
N THR A 79 6.91 -38.89 40.12
CA THR A 79 7.71 -40.14 40.08
C THR A 79 7.49 -41.21 38.98
N GLY A 80 8.52 -41.41 38.13
CA GLY A 80 9.23 -42.70 38.00
C GLY A 80 8.82 -43.69 36.90
N ASP A 81 9.69 -43.81 35.88
CA ASP A 81 10.26 -45.02 35.22
C ASP A 81 9.40 -46.30 35.07
N GLU A 82 9.37 -47.06 33.96
CA GLU A 82 9.76 -46.98 32.52
C GLU A 82 9.30 -48.36 31.88
N PRO A 83 9.55 -48.79 30.60
CA PRO A 83 10.49 -48.29 29.60
C PRO A 83 10.02 -48.26 28.10
N GLU A 84 10.96 -47.86 27.22
CA GLU A 84 11.08 -48.08 25.75
C GLU A 84 10.13 -47.37 24.76
N GLY A 85 10.66 -46.34 24.08
CA GLY A 85 10.10 -45.75 22.84
C GLY A 85 10.83 -44.47 22.40
N GLU A 86 11.35 -44.43 21.18
CA GLU A 86 12.23 -43.37 20.63
C GLU A 86 11.65 -41.93 20.65
N GLY A 87 12.48 -40.95 21.03
CA GLY A 87 12.19 -39.52 20.87
C GLY A 87 13.14 -38.62 21.66
N GLU A 88 14.00 -37.84 21.00
CA GLU A 88 14.88 -36.88 21.68
C GLU A 88 14.09 -35.65 22.18
N ASP A 89 14.17 -35.38 23.49
CA ASP A 89 13.42 -34.33 24.16
C ASP A 89 13.93 -32.91 23.79
N ILE A 90 13.11 -32.21 22.99
CA ILE A 90 13.27 -30.81 22.58
C ILE A 90 13.39 -29.82 23.76
N GLY A 91 12.97 -30.18 24.98
CA GLY A 91 13.20 -29.36 26.17
C GLY A 91 14.68 -29.22 26.55
N ASN A 92 15.48 -30.26 26.36
CA ASN A 92 16.90 -30.29 26.76
C ASN A 92 17.86 -29.56 25.79
N LEU A 93 17.38 -29.16 24.61
CA LEU A 93 18.12 -28.28 23.69
C LEU A 93 17.94 -26.80 24.06
N LEU A 94 16.78 -26.40 24.55
CA LEU A 94 16.49 -25.01 24.95
C LEU A 94 17.23 -24.61 26.25
N ALA A 95 17.47 -25.58 27.16
CA ALA A 95 18.22 -25.35 28.39
C ALA A 95 19.72 -24.99 28.17
N LYS A 96 20.26 -25.15 26.95
CA LYS A 96 21.68 -24.88 26.63
C LYS A 96 21.93 -23.49 26.03
N PHE A 97 20.89 -22.66 25.85
CA PHE A 97 20.98 -21.34 25.22
C PHE A 97 20.53 -20.17 26.12
N ALA A 98 20.75 -20.29 27.44
CA ALA A 98 20.54 -19.19 28.38
C ALA A 98 21.87 -18.52 28.78
N PRO A 99 22.23 -17.35 28.20
CA PRO A 99 23.24 -16.47 28.79
C PRO A 99 22.62 -15.67 29.95
N GLU A 100 22.90 -16.14 31.16
CA GLU A 100 23.29 -15.34 32.32
C GLU A 100 22.88 -13.84 32.34
N VAL A 101 21.72 -13.55 32.93
CA VAL A 101 21.36 -12.19 33.41
C VAL A 101 21.28 -12.19 34.93
N ALA A 102 22.42 -11.93 35.57
CA ALA A 102 22.48 -11.52 36.97
C ALA A 102 23.71 -10.61 37.20
N ALA A 103 23.50 -9.53 37.96
CA ALA A 103 24.53 -8.62 38.49
C ALA A 103 25.30 -7.71 37.50
N ALA A 104 24.57 -6.80 36.85
CA ALA A 104 25.02 -5.42 36.68
C ALA A 104 23.85 -4.48 36.96
N SER A 105 23.96 -3.64 38.00
CA SER A 105 22.97 -2.60 38.29
C SER A 105 23.34 -1.31 37.56
N ASP A 106 23.29 -1.33 36.24
CA ASP A 106 23.18 -0.12 35.45
C ASP A 106 21.74 0.02 34.98
N VAL A 107 21.03 0.94 35.62
CA VAL A 107 19.72 1.39 35.13
C VAL A 107 20.02 2.24 33.90
N VAL A 108 20.10 1.59 32.74
CA VAL A 108 20.09 2.30 31.46
C VAL A 108 18.77 3.04 31.40
N SER A 109 18.81 4.37 31.47
CA SER A 109 17.66 5.20 31.17
C SER A 109 17.21 4.88 29.75
N ILE A 110 16.08 4.20 29.63
CA ILE A 110 15.32 4.16 28.38
C ILE A 110 14.98 5.62 28.08
N SER A 111 15.54 6.13 26.99
CA SER A 111 15.70 7.55 26.74
C SER A 111 14.44 8.20 26.15
N SER A 112 14.35 9.52 26.31
CA SER A 112 13.23 10.40 25.95
C SER A 112 12.66 10.26 24.53
N GLU A 113 13.37 9.60 23.62
CA GLU A 113 12.94 9.36 22.23
C GLU A 113 11.66 8.50 22.15
N GLU A 114 11.44 7.56 23.08
CA GLU A 114 10.22 6.74 23.10
C GLU A 114 8.98 7.49 23.60
N ASP A 115 9.16 8.40 24.56
CA ASP A 115 8.09 9.28 25.07
C ASP A 115 7.67 10.32 24.01
N GLU A 116 8.62 10.83 23.22
CA GLU A 116 8.38 11.76 22.10
C GLU A 116 7.60 11.12 20.93
N GLU A 117 7.62 9.78 20.76
CA GLU A 117 6.83 9.07 19.74
C GLU A 117 5.32 9.03 20.05
N GLU A 118 4.93 9.02 21.33
CA GLU A 118 3.51 9.02 21.70
C GLU A 118 2.92 10.44 21.65
N GLU A 119 3.73 11.47 22.00
CA GLU A 119 3.30 12.88 21.96
C GLU A 119 3.15 13.43 20.52
N ASN A 120 3.90 12.87 19.55
CA ASN A 120 3.80 13.23 18.12
C ASN A 120 2.94 12.27 17.28
N ARG A 121 2.26 11.28 17.89
CA ARG A 121 1.36 10.41 17.12
C ARG A 121 0.17 11.22 16.61
N ARG A 122 -0.04 11.21 15.29
CA ARG A 122 -1.23 11.82 14.68
C ARG A 122 -2.36 10.82 14.47
N GLU A 123 -3.58 11.23 14.78
CA GLU A 123 -4.80 10.56 14.35
C GLU A 123 -4.94 10.71 12.83
N ILE A 124 -5.25 9.61 12.14
CA ILE A 124 -5.46 9.58 10.69
C ILE A 124 -6.74 8.81 10.37
N GLU A 125 -7.53 9.37 9.46
CA GLU A 125 -8.63 8.65 8.84
C GLU A 125 -8.10 7.89 7.61
N LEU A 126 -8.42 6.60 7.52
CA LEU A 126 -8.04 5.74 6.41
C LEU A 126 -9.24 5.54 5.49
N GLU A 127 -9.23 6.22 4.35
CA GLU A 127 -10.19 6.03 3.26
C GLU A 127 -10.07 4.61 2.69
N GLU A 128 -11.20 3.95 2.42
CA GLU A 128 -11.22 2.60 1.84
C GLU A 128 -10.89 2.66 0.33
N ASN A 129 -10.21 1.64 -0.20
CA ASN A 129 -9.78 1.54 -1.60
C ASN A 129 -8.85 2.67 -2.10
N PHE A 130 -8.22 3.42 -1.19
CA PHE A 130 -7.38 4.57 -1.53
C PHE A 130 -5.90 4.21 -1.76
N LEU A 131 -5.10 5.14 -2.28
CA LEU A 131 -3.64 5.03 -2.32
C LEU A 131 -3.05 4.84 -0.90
N ASP A 132 -2.32 3.75 -0.69
CA ASP A 132 -1.66 3.48 0.58
C ASP A 132 -0.25 4.09 0.62
N HIS A 133 0.65 3.57 -0.22
CA HIS A 133 2.01 4.06 -0.33
C HIS A 133 2.62 3.77 -1.70
N VAL A 134 3.71 4.46 -1.99
CA VAL A 134 4.58 4.16 -3.13
C VAL A 134 5.91 3.64 -2.60
N VAL A 135 6.37 2.54 -3.17
CA VAL A 135 7.65 1.92 -2.85
C VAL A 135 8.69 2.41 -3.85
N LEU A 136 9.75 3.04 -3.33
CA LEU A 136 10.98 3.33 -4.06
C LEU A 136 12.01 2.25 -3.72
N ALA A 137 12.78 1.79 -4.69
CA ALA A 137 13.89 0.86 -4.47
C ALA A 137 15.23 1.49 -4.84
N ALA A 138 16.28 1.06 -4.13
CA ALA A 138 17.66 1.48 -4.32
C ALA A 138 18.64 0.30 -4.12
N PRO A 139 19.89 0.40 -4.59
CA PRO A 139 20.90 -0.65 -4.38
C PRO A 139 21.41 -0.74 -2.92
N ASP A 140 21.28 0.34 -2.15
CA ASP A 140 21.86 0.53 -0.82
C ASP A 140 21.00 1.56 -0.05
N ILE A 141 20.65 1.29 1.22
CA ILE A 141 19.69 2.16 1.94
C ILE A 141 20.37 3.44 2.43
N GLU A 142 21.62 3.37 2.90
CA GLU A 142 22.36 4.51 3.43
C GLU A 142 22.61 5.56 2.33
N THR A 143 22.95 5.11 1.12
CA THR A 143 23.05 5.96 -0.08
C THR A 143 21.68 6.52 -0.49
N ALA A 144 20.61 5.71 -0.44
CA ALA A 144 19.26 6.15 -0.79
C ALA A 144 18.71 7.22 0.16
N VAL A 145 18.90 7.05 1.47
CA VAL A 145 18.58 8.04 2.51
C VAL A 145 19.34 9.33 2.21
N THR A 146 20.65 9.26 1.97
CA THR A 146 21.48 10.43 1.63
C THR A 146 20.99 11.15 0.37
N GLU A 147 20.68 10.41 -0.70
CA GLU A 147 20.17 10.97 -1.95
C GLU A 147 18.80 11.63 -1.76
N PHE A 148 17.90 10.96 -1.04
CA PHE A 148 16.55 11.42 -0.77
C PHE A 148 16.54 12.69 0.09
N THR A 149 17.30 12.72 1.18
CA THR A 149 17.48 13.92 2.02
C THR A 149 18.05 15.07 1.20
N ARG A 150 19.01 14.81 0.30
CA ARG A 150 19.56 15.83 -0.62
C ARG A 150 18.55 16.31 -1.67
N LYS A 151 17.65 15.46 -2.17
CA LYS A 151 16.60 15.84 -3.13
C LYS A 151 15.42 16.59 -2.47
N THR A 152 15.17 16.39 -1.19
CA THR A 152 13.91 16.81 -0.53
C THR A 152 14.08 17.74 0.68
N GLY A 153 15.24 17.73 1.35
CA GLY A 153 15.46 18.41 2.63
C GLY A 153 14.89 17.68 3.85
N MET A 154 14.39 16.45 3.70
CA MET A 154 13.82 15.64 4.77
C MET A 154 14.48 14.27 4.85
N GLU A 155 14.93 13.87 6.05
CA GLU A 155 15.47 12.52 6.29
C GLU A 155 14.34 11.53 6.59
N PRO A 156 14.21 10.42 5.83
CA PRO A 156 13.20 9.40 6.08
C PRO A 156 13.58 8.57 7.31
N LYS A 157 12.60 8.27 8.16
CA LYS A 157 12.80 7.49 9.39
C LYS A 157 13.06 6.03 9.05
N MET A 158 14.15 5.47 9.58
CA MET A 158 14.46 4.04 9.43
C MET A 158 13.37 3.19 10.09
N ALA A 159 12.84 2.23 9.34
CA ALA A 159 11.85 1.27 9.82
C ALA A 159 12.52 -0.06 10.18
N LEU A 160 11.91 -0.81 11.10
CA LEU A 160 12.39 -2.16 11.42
C LEU A 160 12.39 -3.05 10.18
N ALA A 161 13.51 -3.72 9.94
CA ALA A 161 13.62 -4.73 8.90
C ALA A 161 12.61 -5.86 9.12
N ILE A 162 11.75 -6.08 8.13
CA ILE A 162 10.75 -7.15 8.17
C ILE A 162 11.48 -8.49 8.06
N LYS A 163 11.35 -9.33 9.08
CA LYS A 163 12.06 -10.61 9.18
C LYS A 163 11.74 -11.51 7.98
N GLY A 164 12.78 -12.09 7.38
CA GLY A 164 12.66 -13.02 6.25
C GLY A 164 12.69 -12.39 4.85
N LEU A 165 12.46 -11.08 4.70
CA LEU A 165 12.46 -10.44 3.37
C LEU A 165 13.87 -10.10 2.84
N GLY A 166 14.84 -9.92 3.72
CA GLY A 166 16.22 -9.58 3.37
C GLY A 166 16.41 -8.14 2.87
N ILE A 167 15.62 -7.21 3.41
CA ILE A 167 15.65 -5.78 3.05
C ILE A 167 15.78 -4.89 4.30
N LYS A 168 16.40 -3.73 4.12
CA LYS A 168 16.26 -2.58 5.02
C LYS A 168 15.20 -1.63 4.44
N CYS A 169 14.46 -0.95 5.31
CA CYS A 169 13.41 -0.01 4.92
C CYS A 169 13.58 1.35 5.62
N ALA A 170 13.27 2.44 4.93
CA ALA A 170 13.08 3.78 5.50
C ALA A 170 11.74 4.35 5.02
N ARG A 171 11.09 5.23 5.78
CA ARG A 171 9.74 5.73 5.48
C ARG A 171 9.58 7.21 5.81
N VAL A 172 8.72 7.88 5.04
CA VAL A 172 8.30 9.26 5.29
C VAL A 172 6.85 9.44 4.83
N SER A 173 6.05 10.15 5.62
CA SER A 173 4.62 10.37 5.35
C SER A 173 4.38 11.62 4.52
N PHE A 174 3.28 11.64 3.77
CA PHE A 174 2.67 12.89 3.31
C PHE A 174 1.76 13.47 4.39
N GLN A 175 1.26 14.70 4.18
CA GLN A 175 0.24 15.33 5.04
C GLN A 175 -1.07 14.54 5.09
N GLY A 176 -1.45 13.87 4.00
CA GLY A 176 -2.59 12.94 3.97
C GLY A 176 -2.30 11.58 4.62
N SER A 177 -3.12 10.59 4.31
CA SER A 177 -3.03 9.22 4.83
C SER A 177 -2.08 8.30 4.06
N SER A 178 -1.32 8.82 3.08
CA SER A 178 -0.37 8.03 2.27
C SER A 178 1.10 8.32 2.63
N TYR A 179 2.01 7.40 2.31
CA TYR A 179 3.45 7.54 2.59
C TYR A 179 4.38 7.04 1.45
N LEU A 180 5.68 7.29 1.59
CA LEU A 180 6.73 6.67 0.79
C LEU A 180 7.45 5.61 1.62
N GLU A 181 7.67 4.44 1.03
CA GLU A 181 8.61 3.43 1.54
C GLU A 181 9.83 3.37 0.63
N ILE A 182 11.03 3.44 1.21
CA ILE A 182 12.30 3.26 0.52
C ILE A 182 12.85 1.91 0.96
N ILE A 183 13.10 1.00 0.01
CA ILE A 183 13.67 -0.33 0.27
C ILE A 183 15.03 -0.51 -0.42
N ALA A 184 15.92 -1.24 0.25
CA ALA A 184 17.17 -1.72 -0.36
C ALA A 184 17.51 -3.12 0.19
N PRO A 185 18.36 -3.91 -0.51
CA PRO A 185 18.85 -5.17 0.02
C PRO A 185 19.52 -4.99 1.39
N ASP A 186 19.22 -5.87 2.35
CA ASP A 186 20.00 -5.97 3.58
C ASP A 186 21.31 -6.72 3.26
N PRO A 187 22.51 -6.13 3.51
CA PRO A 187 23.79 -6.81 3.33
C PRO A 187 24.05 -7.89 4.40
N GLU A 188 23.39 -7.81 5.56
CA GLU A 188 23.56 -8.75 6.67
C GLU A 188 22.53 -9.88 6.65
N LYS A 189 21.37 -9.67 6.00
CA LYS A 189 20.25 -10.62 6.01
C LYS A 189 19.85 -11.08 4.60
N GLY A 190 19.84 -12.39 4.41
CA GLY A 190 19.24 -13.02 3.24
C GLY A 190 17.70 -12.93 3.23
N GLY A 191 17.12 -13.04 2.05
CA GLY A 191 15.66 -13.09 1.83
C GLY A 191 15.32 -12.91 0.35
N PRO A 192 14.11 -13.31 -0.10
CA PRO A 192 13.77 -13.35 -1.51
C PRO A 192 13.73 -11.95 -2.13
N ILE A 193 13.20 -10.96 -1.41
CA ILE A 193 13.11 -9.58 -1.91
C ILE A 193 14.49 -8.91 -1.95
N GLY A 194 15.34 -9.14 -0.95
CA GLY A 194 16.73 -8.68 -1.00
C GLY A 194 17.51 -9.24 -2.19
N THR A 195 17.27 -10.50 -2.54
CA THR A 195 17.88 -11.14 -3.72
C THR A 195 17.30 -10.59 -5.03
N LEU A 196 15.98 -10.46 -5.14
CA LEU A 196 15.31 -9.81 -6.27
C LEU A 196 15.87 -8.41 -6.54
N LEU A 197 16.04 -7.58 -5.50
CA LEU A 197 16.62 -6.24 -5.62
C LEU A 197 18.06 -6.30 -6.13
N ARG A 198 18.91 -7.19 -5.60
CA ARG A 198 20.30 -7.39 -6.09
C ARG A 198 20.35 -7.85 -7.55
N GLU A 199 19.44 -8.73 -7.96
CA GLU A 199 19.42 -9.31 -9.32
C GLU A 199 18.79 -8.38 -10.35
N SER A 200 17.88 -7.49 -9.93
CA SER A 200 17.16 -6.54 -10.80
C SER A 200 18.03 -5.48 -11.45
N GLY A 201 19.27 -5.29 -10.99
CA GLY A 201 20.25 -4.37 -11.60
C GLY A 201 20.15 -2.91 -11.17
N ILE A 202 19.12 -2.54 -10.39
CA ILE A 202 18.81 -1.17 -9.90
C ILE A 202 20.08 -0.42 -9.47
N LYS A 203 20.32 0.75 -10.09
CA LYS A 203 21.52 1.60 -9.85
C LYS A 203 21.28 2.81 -8.95
N GLN A 204 20.03 3.28 -8.84
CA GLN A 204 19.65 4.51 -8.15
C GLN A 204 18.25 4.41 -7.57
N LEU A 205 17.87 5.38 -6.73
CA LEU A 205 16.54 5.46 -6.13
C LEU A 205 15.46 5.71 -7.19
N LYS A 206 14.47 4.81 -7.31
CA LYS A 206 13.38 4.93 -8.30
C LYS A 206 12.11 4.15 -7.92
N PRO A 207 10.96 4.41 -8.57
CA PRO A 207 9.72 3.66 -8.32
C PRO A 207 9.90 2.15 -8.55
N PHE A 208 9.35 1.36 -7.63
CA PHE A 208 9.49 -0.10 -7.62
C PHE A 208 8.15 -0.82 -7.56
N HIS A 209 7.22 -0.34 -6.73
CA HIS A 209 5.85 -0.84 -6.60
C HIS A 209 4.98 0.24 -5.93
N TRP A 210 3.68 -0.01 -5.76
CA TRP A 210 2.77 0.84 -5.02
C TRP A 210 1.56 0.01 -4.53
N ALA A 211 0.86 0.54 -3.53
CA ALA A 211 -0.17 -0.18 -2.79
C ALA A 211 -1.49 0.58 -2.72
N ILE A 212 -2.59 -0.16 -2.69
CA ILE A 212 -3.94 0.33 -2.43
C ILE A 212 -4.42 -0.24 -1.09
N ARG A 213 -4.91 0.63 -0.19
CA ARG A 213 -5.44 0.24 1.12
C ARG A 213 -6.85 -0.29 0.98
N THR A 214 -7.14 -1.46 1.55
CA THR A 214 -8.51 -2.00 1.59
C THR A 214 -8.65 -3.08 2.66
N LYS A 215 -9.81 -3.11 3.32
CA LYS A 215 -10.25 -4.19 4.23
C LYS A 215 -10.65 -5.48 3.49
N ARG A 216 -10.57 -5.48 2.15
CA ARG A 216 -10.94 -6.60 1.28
C ARG A 216 -9.72 -7.27 0.63
N ALA A 217 -8.49 -6.93 1.04
CA ALA A 217 -7.26 -7.43 0.41
C ALA A 217 -7.28 -8.97 0.24
N GLU A 218 -7.67 -9.67 1.30
CA GLU A 218 -7.83 -11.13 1.38
C GLU A 218 -8.91 -11.64 0.41
N ALA A 219 -10.08 -11.01 0.41
CA ALA A 219 -11.23 -11.38 -0.42
C ALA A 219 -10.94 -11.16 -1.92
N LEU A 220 -10.16 -10.13 -2.26
CA LEU A 220 -9.77 -9.83 -3.64
C LEU A 220 -9.03 -11.01 -4.30
N SER A 221 -8.33 -11.86 -3.55
CA SER A 221 -7.69 -13.08 -4.06
C SER A 221 -8.66 -14.05 -4.77
N ALA A 222 -9.96 -14.03 -4.47
CA ALA A 222 -10.95 -14.78 -5.24
C ALA A 222 -11.41 -14.01 -6.49
N GLU A 223 -11.57 -12.70 -6.37
CA GLU A 223 -12.24 -11.83 -7.35
C GLU A 223 -11.35 -11.49 -8.55
N VAL A 224 -10.07 -11.18 -8.31
CA VAL A 224 -9.11 -10.73 -9.35
C VAL A 224 -8.80 -11.79 -10.40
N LYS A 225 -9.01 -13.08 -10.08
CA LYS A 225 -8.79 -14.21 -11.00
C LYS A 225 -9.59 -14.10 -12.30
N ARG A 226 -10.77 -13.49 -12.27
CA ARG A 226 -11.61 -13.30 -13.47
C ARG A 226 -11.03 -12.29 -14.47
N PHE A 227 -10.08 -11.46 -14.02
CA PHE A 227 -9.34 -10.50 -14.86
C PHE A 227 -8.00 -11.06 -15.37
N GLY A 228 -7.73 -12.36 -15.14
CA GLY A 228 -6.49 -13.04 -15.56
C GLY A 228 -5.36 -13.00 -14.52
N TYR A 229 -5.55 -12.34 -13.37
CA TYR A 229 -4.52 -12.29 -12.33
C TYR A 229 -4.35 -13.62 -11.60
N THR A 230 -3.11 -13.95 -11.29
CA THR A 230 -2.72 -14.98 -10.32
C THR A 230 -2.38 -14.28 -9.00
N PRO A 231 -3.24 -14.33 -7.98
CA PRO A 231 -3.02 -13.65 -6.72
C PRO A 231 -2.12 -14.46 -5.78
N ASP A 232 -1.35 -13.73 -4.97
CA ASP A 232 -0.57 -14.25 -3.84
C ASP A 232 -0.93 -13.46 -2.57
N HIS A 233 -1.52 -14.16 -1.60
CA HIS A 233 -1.92 -13.61 -0.30
C HIS A 233 -0.81 -13.89 0.71
N ILE A 234 -0.23 -12.84 1.27
CA ILE A 234 0.80 -12.92 2.31
C ILE A 234 0.34 -12.24 3.59
N SER A 235 0.22 -13.03 4.66
CA SER A 235 0.03 -12.53 6.03
C SER A 235 1.36 -12.11 6.65
N MET A 236 1.44 -10.86 7.07
CA MET A 236 2.64 -10.30 7.69
C MET A 236 2.41 -10.04 9.18
N TYR A 237 3.43 -10.30 9.98
CA TYR A 237 3.38 -10.23 11.42
C TYR A 237 4.51 -9.36 11.98
N GLY A 238 4.18 -8.58 13.00
CA GLY A 238 5.12 -7.80 13.78
C GLY A 238 4.75 -7.79 15.26
N THR A 239 5.51 -7.01 16.02
CA THR A 239 5.21 -6.72 17.42
C THR A 239 5.25 -5.22 17.58
N ASN A 240 4.24 -4.64 18.21
CA ASN A 240 4.29 -3.26 18.67
C ASN A 240 5.37 -3.18 19.76
N MET A 241 6.48 -2.50 19.49
CA MET A 241 7.64 -2.49 20.40
C MET A 241 7.32 -1.94 21.79
N ARG A 242 6.37 -1.00 21.87
CA ARG A 242 5.96 -0.33 23.11
C ARG A 242 5.01 -1.18 23.95
N THR A 243 3.97 -1.76 23.33
CA THR A 243 2.92 -2.49 24.07
C THR A 243 3.16 -4.00 24.13
N GLY A 244 4.10 -4.52 23.35
CA GLY A 244 4.28 -5.97 23.14
C GLY A 244 3.15 -6.62 22.34
N ALA A 245 2.11 -5.87 21.93
CA ALA A 245 0.96 -6.43 21.23
C ALA A 245 1.36 -6.96 19.84
N PRO A 246 0.75 -8.08 19.39
CA PRO A 246 0.95 -8.55 18.02
C PRO A 246 0.41 -7.52 17.03
N ARG A 247 1.18 -7.27 15.96
CA ARG A 247 0.71 -6.55 14.76
C ARG A 247 0.51 -7.57 13.66
N LYS A 248 -0.56 -7.41 12.89
CA LYS A 248 -0.85 -8.20 11.70
C LYS A 248 -1.37 -7.28 10.59
N TRP A 249 -0.82 -7.43 9.40
CA TRP A 249 -1.37 -6.82 8.19
C TRP A 249 -1.35 -7.85 7.06
N GLU A 250 -2.27 -7.72 6.13
CA GLU A 250 -2.53 -8.70 5.08
C GLU A 250 -2.25 -8.05 3.73
N MET A 251 -1.56 -8.76 2.84
CA MET A 251 -1.10 -8.22 1.56
C MET A 251 -1.53 -9.16 0.44
N THR A 252 -2.11 -8.63 -0.64
CA THR A 252 -2.44 -9.42 -1.83
C THR A 252 -1.73 -8.85 -3.05
N TYR A 253 -0.73 -9.57 -3.52
CA TYR A 253 0.00 -9.29 -4.74
C TYR A 253 -0.71 -9.93 -5.93
N LEU A 254 -0.62 -9.29 -7.10
CA LEU A 254 -1.21 -9.77 -8.34
C LEU A 254 -0.11 -10.08 -9.35
N TYR A 255 -0.17 -11.26 -9.96
CA TYR A 255 0.78 -11.76 -10.94
C TYR A 255 0.05 -12.21 -12.23
N GLY A 256 0.80 -12.64 -13.25
CA GLY A 256 0.24 -13.13 -14.51
C GLY A 256 -0.02 -12.04 -15.56
N HIS A 257 0.55 -10.85 -15.36
CA HIS A 257 0.47 -9.70 -16.25
C HIS A 257 1.87 -9.15 -16.55
N LYS A 258 1.98 -8.35 -17.62
CA LYS A 258 3.24 -7.78 -18.12
C LYS A 258 3.76 -6.55 -17.36
N ASN A 259 2.90 -5.88 -16.59
CA ASN A 259 3.20 -4.54 -16.05
C ASN A 259 4.13 -4.48 -14.82
N GLY A 260 4.52 -5.62 -14.24
CA GLY A 260 5.34 -5.64 -13.02
C GLY A 260 4.77 -4.75 -11.92
N GLY A 261 5.61 -3.96 -11.26
CA GLY A 261 5.21 -3.05 -10.18
C GLY A 261 4.37 -1.84 -10.58
N ILE A 262 4.01 -1.68 -11.86
CA ILE A 262 2.99 -0.70 -12.29
C ILE A 262 1.58 -1.21 -11.94
N CYS A 263 1.37 -2.53 -11.89
CA CYS A 263 0.18 -3.08 -11.26
C CYS A 263 0.30 -2.87 -9.74
N PRO A 264 -0.76 -2.40 -9.04
CA PRO A 264 -0.73 -2.30 -7.58
C PRO A 264 -0.82 -3.67 -6.92
N PHE A 265 -0.40 -3.71 -5.66
CA PHE A 265 -0.84 -4.72 -4.69
C PHE A 265 -1.82 -4.11 -3.68
N PHE A 266 -2.56 -4.95 -2.96
CA PHE A 266 -3.53 -4.52 -1.97
C PHE A 266 -3.04 -4.79 -0.55
N ILE A 267 -3.36 -3.92 0.40
CA ILE A 267 -2.95 -4.05 1.80
C ILE A 267 -4.10 -3.73 2.77
N ASN A 268 -4.29 -4.61 3.76
CA ASN A 268 -5.20 -4.42 4.89
C ASN A 268 -4.40 -4.22 6.18
N TRP A 269 -4.62 -3.09 6.86
CA TRP A 269 -3.95 -2.73 8.11
C TRP A 269 -4.74 -3.03 9.39
N GLU A 270 -5.94 -3.60 9.32
CA GLU A 270 -6.89 -3.68 10.45
C GLU A 270 -6.33 -4.34 11.74
N GLY A 271 -5.26 -5.14 11.65
CA GLY A 271 -4.56 -5.72 12.80
C GLY A 271 -3.26 -5.00 13.23
N SER A 272 -2.98 -3.78 12.76
CA SER A 272 -1.71 -3.07 13.01
C SER A 272 -1.88 -1.54 13.03
N ASP A 273 -1.06 -0.85 13.85
CA ASP A 273 -0.83 0.59 13.69
C ASP A 273 -0.36 0.89 12.24
N HIS A 274 -0.83 1.99 11.66
CA HIS A 274 -0.51 2.40 10.30
C HIS A 274 0.74 3.32 10.28
N PRO A 275 1.66 3.20 9.29
CA PRO A 275 2.92 3.96 9.31
C PRO A 275 2.75 5.49 9.35
N CYS A 276 1.75 6.05 8.69
CA CYS A 276 1.50 7.50 8.71
C CYS A 276 1.25 8.10 10.11
N GLU A 277 0.93 7.29 11.12
CA GLU A 277 0.68 7.77 12.49
C GLU A 277 1.96 8.30 13.18
N THR A 278 3.14 7.77 12.85
CA THR A 278 4.41 8.06 13.58
C THR A 278 5.64 8.34 12.70
N MET A 279 5.44 8.47 11.38
CA MET A 279 6.52 8.85 10.45
C MET A 279 6.61 10.38 10.27
N PRO A 280 7.81 10.94 10.04
CA PRO A 280 7.97 12.36 9.73
C PRO A 280 7.18 12.74 8.47
N ILE A 281 6.69 13.97 8.40
CA ILE A 281 5.87 14.46 7.28
C ILE A 281 6.73 15.30 6.33
N ILE A 282 6.80 14.91 5.05
CA ILE A 282 7.59 15.61 4.03
C ILE A 282 6.88 16.83 3.43
N GLY A 283 5.55 16.77 3.33
CA GLY A 283 4.73 17.75 2.63
C GLY A 283 3.51 17.09 1.99
N ASP A 284 2.87 17.81 1.06
CA ASP A 284 1.66 17.34 0.37
C ASP A 284 2.00 16.40 -0.79
N LEU A 285 1.20 15.34 -0.94
CA LEU A 285 1.18 14.56 -2.17
C LEU A 285 0.46 15.37 -3.25
N VAL A 286 1.14 15.69 -4.35
CA VAL A 286 0.59 16.53 -5.43
C VAL A 286 -0.13 15.66 -6.47
N SER A 287 0.46 14.54 -6.88
CA SER A 287 -0.22 13.57 -7.75
C SER A 287 0.50 12.22 -7.79
N VAL A 288 -0.26 11.13 -7.90
CA VAL A 288 0.21 9.85 -8.46
C VAL A 288 -0.48 9.63 -9.79
N LYS A 289 0.29 9.26 -10.81
CA LYS A 289 -0.16 9.09 -12.20
C LYS A 289 0.30 7.74 -12.72
N ILE A 290 -0.64 6.95 -13.24
CA ILE A 290 -0.41 5.68 -13.90
C ILE A 290 -0.96 5.78 -15.33
N SER A 291 -0.17 5.35 -16.31
CA SER A 291 -0.58 5.15 -17.70
C SER A 291 -0.37 3.69 -18.06
N VAL A 292 -1.37 3.05 -18.67
CA VAL A 292 -1.29 1.67 -19.19
C VAL A 292 -2.14 1.50 -20.45
N PRO A 293 -1.86 0.51 -21.31
CA PRO A 293 -2.62 0.31 -22.54
C PRO A 293 -4.12 0.14 -22.29
N LYS A 294 -4.97 0.61 -23.21
CA LYS A 294 -6.44 0.58 -23.08
C LYS A 294 -7.01 -0.83 -22.85
N ASP A 295 -6.34 -1.84 -23.41
CA ASP A 295 -6.68 -3.26 -23.32
C ASP A 295 -6.12 -3.95 -22.07
N ASP A 296 -5.42 -3.22 -21.19
CA ASP A 296 -4.81 -3.77 -19.99
C ASP A 296 -5.81 -4.03 -18.87
N SER A 297 -5.65 -5.15 -18.16
CA SER A 297 -6.53 -5.58 -17.08
C SER A 297 -6.53 -4.63 -15.87
N ILE A 298 -5.52 -3.77 -15.73
CA ILE A 298 -5.46 -2.76 -14.66
C ILE A 298 -6.67 -1.80 -14.72
N HIS A 299 -7.17 -1.44 -15.90
CA HIS A 299 -8.39 -0.61 -16.02
C HIS A 299 -9.62 -1.30 -15.42
N GLN A 300 -9.75 -2.61 -15.63
CA GLN A 300 -10.85 -3.42 -15.08
C GLN A 300 -10.68 -3.66 -13.57
N LEU A 301 -9.45 -3.83 -13.11
CA LEU A 301 -9.09 -3.98 -11.70
C LEU A 301 -9.51 -2.73 -10.92
N ILE A 302 -9.01 -1.55 -11.31
CA ILE A 302 -9.27 -0.28 -10.61
C ILE A 302 -10.75 0.09 -10.63
N ASN A 303 -11.46 -0.15 -11.74
CA ASN A 303 -12.92 0.03 -11.79
C ASN A 303 -13.65 -0.92 -10.81
N HIS A 304 -13.21 -2.17 -10.68
CA HIS A 304 -13.86 -3.13 -9.78
C HIS A 304 -13.59 -2.84 -8.30
N THR A 305 -12.39 -2.37 -7.99
CA THR A 305 -12.01 -2.02 -6.61
C THR A 305 -12.39 -0.58 -6.25
N GLU A 306 -13.02 0.18 -7.16
CA GLU A 306 -13.45 1.58 -6.96
C GLU A 306 -12.31 2.41 -6.34
N SER A 307 -11.09 2.26 -6.86
CA SER A 307 -9.89 2.75 -6.17
C SER A 307 -9.46 4.15 -6.56
N GLU A 308 -9.10 4.94 -5.54
CA GLU A 308 -8.85 6.38 -5.63
C GLU A 308 -7.46 6.80 -5.09
N GLY A 309 -7.17 8.09 -5.12
CA GLY A 309 -5.88 8.67 -4.70
C GLY A 309 -4.81 8.75 -5.79
N PHE A 310 -5.16 8.41 -7.03
CA PHE A 310 -4.27 8.46 -8.20
C PHE A 310 -5.07 8.71 -9.49
N SER A 311 -4.37 9.07 -10.59
CA SER A 311 -4.96 9.20 -11.92
C SER A 311 -4.52 8.06 -12.83
N LEU A 312 -5.47 7.26 -13.33
CA LEU A 312 -5.23 6.20 -14.31
C LEU A 312 -5.54 6.69 -15.74
N MET A 313 -4.66 6.39 -16.69
CA MET A 313 -4.72 6.90 -18.07
C MET A 313 -4.49 5.79 -19.11
N GLU A 314 -5.04 5.98 -20.31
CA GLU A 314 -4.71 5.18 -21.49
C GLU A 314 -3.41 5.66 -22.13
N GLY A 315 -2.41 4.77 -22.27
CA GLY A 315 -1.14 5.08 -22.92
C GLY A 315 -0.10 3.97 -22.79
N PRO A 316 1.18 4.21 -23.14
CA PRO A 316 2.27 3.30 -22.79
C PRO A 316 2.38 3.11 -21.28
N SER A 317 2.85 1.95 -20.82
CA SER A 317 3.03 1.68 -19.39
C SER A 317 4.01 2.70 -18.77
N ALA A 318 3.54 3.46 -17.79
CA ALA A 318 4.33 4.45 -17.05
C ALA A 318 3.72 4.75 -15.67
N PHE A 319 4.57 5.15 -14.73
CA PHE A 319 4.22 5.58 -13.39
C PHE A 319 4.97 6.88 -13.05
N GLN A 320 4.30 7.80 -12.35
CA GLN A 320 4.93 8.98 -11.76
C GLN A 320 4.27 9.32 -10.42
N ILE A 321 5.09 9.66 -9.43
CA ILE A 321 4.67 10.33 -8.19
C ILE A 321 5.31 11.71 -8.11
N LYS A 322 4.56 12.70 -7.64
CA LYS A 322 4.98 14.10 -7.47
C LYS A 322 4.44 14.63 -6.13
N PHE A 323 5.28 15.34 -5.38
CA PHE A 323 4.96 15.83 -4.03
C PHE A 323 5.76 17.09 -3.66
N ASN A 324 5.25 17.84 -2.68
CA ASN A 324 5.93 18.97 -2.07
C ASN A 324 6.93 18.50 -1.00
N SER A 325 8.08 19.17 -0.90
CA SER A 325 9.10 18.95 0.12
C SER A 325 9.75 20.27 0.55
N PRO A 326 10.54 20.31 1.65
CA PRO A 326 11.31 21.50 2.04
C PRO A 326 12.16 22.13 0.94
N GLU A 327 12.74 21.34 0.03
CA GLU A 327 13.54 21.82 -1.11
C GLU A 327 12.70 22.13 -2.37
N GLY A 328 11.38 22.04 -2.29
CA GLY A 328 10.43 22.30 -3.38
C GLY A 328 9.70 21.06 -3.89
N GLU A 329 9.21 21.12 -5.13
CA GLU A 329 8.49 20.01 -5.76
C GLU A 329 9.48 18.93 -6.21
N VAL A 330 9.22 17.69 -5.81
CA VAL A 330 10.02 16.51 -6.17
C VAL A 330 9.14 15.51 -6.91
N SER A 331 9.72 14.80 -7.88
CA SER A 331 9.04 13.71 -8.57
C SER A 331 9.95 12.51 -8.80
N PHE A 332 9.33 11.34 -8.91
CA PHE A 332 9.97 10.10 -9.34
C PHE A 332 9.08 9.45 -10.40
N GLY A 333 9.67 8.96 -11.49
CA GLY A 333 8.93 8.31 -12.57
C GLY A 333 9.65 7.12 -13.17
N ALA A 334 8.91 6.21 -13.79
CA ALA A 334 9.43 5.05 -14.49
C ALA A 334 8.47 4.54 -15.58
N THR A 335 9.00 4.09 -16.72
CA THR A 335 8.24 3.34 -17.74
C THR A 335 8.08 1.86 -17.39
N LYS A 336 8.88 1.38 -16.44
CA LYS A 336 8.97 -0.02 -16.04
C LYS A 336 9.31 -0.08 -14.55
N MET A 337 8.62 -0.95 -13.82
CA MET A 337 8.84 -1.17 -12.40
C MET A 337 8.90 -2.68 -12.17
N THR A 338 9.91 -3.17 -11.45
CA THR A 338 10.11 -4.62 -11.26
C THR A 338 8.97 -5.27 -10.49
N GLY A 339 8.42 -4.57 -9.48
CA GLY A 339 7.43 -5.10 -8.55
C GLY A 339 8.00 -6.13 -7.57
N PHE A 340 7.25 -6.42 -6.51
CA PHE A 340 7.57 -7.51 -5.60
C PHE A 340 7.29 -8.85 -6.29
N ARG A 341 8.28 -9.76 -6.28
CA ARG A 341 8.16 -11.14 -6.75
C ARG A 341 8.51 -12.08 -5.60
N PHE A 342 7.53 -12.79 -5.06
CA PHE A 342 7.73 -13.81 -4.03
C PHE A 342 7.94 -15.21 -4.64
N PRO A 343 8.66 -16.12 -3.96
CA PRO A 343 8.95 -17.46 -4.49
C PRO A 343 7.69 -18.31 -4.72
N GLY A 344 7.73 -19.23 -5.68
CA GLY A 344 6.65 -20.15 -6.00
C GLY A 344 5.78 -19.75 -7.21
N PHE A 345 6.03 -18.57 -7.78
CA PHE A 345 5.32 -18.03 -8.96
C PHE A 345 6.27 -17.74 -10.13
N GLU A 346 7.46 -18.34 -10.16
CA GLU A 346 8.51 -18.10 -11.17
C GLU A 346 8.02 -18.30 -12.62
N GLN A 347 7.11 -19.25 -12.82
CA GLN A 347 6.49 -19.54 -14.12
C GLN A 347 5.50 -18.47 -14.59
N VAL A 348 5.10 -17.56 -13.70
CA VAL A 348 4.02 -16.57 -13.87
C VAL A 348 4.58 -15.15 -14.07
N TYR A 349 5.77 -14.85 -13.54
CA TYR A 349 6.44 -13.55 -13.69
C TYR A 349 7.11 -13.33 -15.05
N GLY A 350 7.53 -14.41 -15.71
CA GLY A 350 8.53 -14.35 -16.77
C GLY A 350 9.92 -13.96 -16.26
N ASP A 351 10.88 -13.84 -17.18
CA ASP A 351 12.27 -13.51 -16.84
C ASP A 351 12.40 -12.17 -16.10
N LEU A 352 13.44 -12.06 -15.27
CA LEU A 352 13.80 -10.80 -14.64
C LEU A 352 14.62 -9.97 -15.63
N GLU A 353 13.92 -9.13 -16.41
CA GLU A 353 14.58 -8.14 -17.26
C GLU A 353 15.31 -7.10 -16.40
N LYS A 354 16.64 -7.14 -16.44
CA LYS A 354 17.49 -6.20 -15.71
C LYS A 354 17.23 -4.75 -16.08
N ASP A 355 17.44 -3.90 -15.09
CA ASP A 355 17.26 -2.47 -15.15
C ASP A 355 18.66 -1.81 -15.14
N ASP A 356 19.38 -2.05 -16.25
CA ASP A 356 20.78 -1.68 -16.45
C ASP A 356 20.95 -0.21 -16.93
N GLU A 357 19.85 0.49 -17.21
CA GLU A 357 19.84 1.89 -17.67
C GLU A 357 19.53 2.86 -16.52
N ILE A 358 20.33 3.92 -16.41
CA ILE A 358 19.98 5.10 -15.60
C ILE A 358 19.11 5.99 -16.47
N VAL A 359 17.85 6.12 -16.07
CA VAL A 359 16.89 7.03 -16.70
C VAL A 359 16.57 8.13 -15.69
N ASP A 360 17.12 9.31 -15.91
CA ASP A 360 16.91 10.47 -15.05
C ASP A 360 15.50 11.05 -15.22
N ASP A 361 14.87 11.38 -14.09
CA ASP A 361 13.71 12.26 -13.89
C ASP A 361 12.90 12.57 -15.18
N LEU A 362 12.20 11.55 -15.69
CA LEU A 362 11.36 11.69 -16.88
C LEU A 362 10.18 12.63 -16.61
N ASP A 363 10.21 13.80 -17.23
CA ASP A 363 9.04 14.64 -17.50
C ASP A 363 8.11 13.90 -18.47
N PHE A 364 7.36 12.93 -17.94
CA PHE A 364 6.30 12.26 -18.64
C PHE A 364 5.22 13.27 -19.04
N VAL A 365 5.07 13.49 -20.34
CA VAL A 365 3.93 14.21 -20.92
C VAL A 365 2.69 13.33 -20.83
N PHE A 366 2.15 13.20 -19.62
CA PHE A 366 0.80 12.72 -19.41
C PHE A 366 -0.17 13.74 -20.02
N PRO A 367 -1.18 13.32 -20.81
CA PRO A 367 -2.13 14.26 -21.40
C PRO A 367 -2.91 15.00 -20.31
N GLU A 368 -2.89 16.34 -20.34
CA GLU A 368 -3.46 17.21 -19.29
C GLU A 368 -4.96 17.01 -19.03
N ASN A 369 -5.66 16.30 -19.91
CA ASN A 369 -7.11 16.09 -19.88
C ASN A 369 -7.53 14.69 -19.36
N ALA A 370 -6.72 14.07 -18.52
CA ALA A 370 -7.13 12.91 -17.73
C ALA A 370 -8.11 13.33 -16.62
N ARG A 371 -9.38 13.53 -16.99
CA ARG A 371 -10.47 13.54 -16.01
C ARG A 371 -10.44 12.20 -15.26
N SER A 372 -10.80 12.21 -13.97
CA SER A 372 -11.23 10.98 -13.32
C SER A 372 -12.26 10.30 -14.22
N ALA A 373 -12.01 9.05 -14.59
CA ALA A 373 -12.93 8.29 -15.43
C ALA A 373 -14.21 7.89 -14.68
N TYR A 374 -14.27 8.15 -13.37
CA TYR A 374 -15.32 7.76 -12.46
C TYR A 374 -15.80 9.00 -11.68
N SER A 375 -17.08 9.31 -11.85
CA SER A 375 -17.85 10.42 -11.25
C SER A 375 -19.33 10.06 -11.19
#